data_AF-A0A1L0D6B1-F1
#
_entry.id   AF-A0A1L0D6B1-F1
#
_cell.length_a   1.000
_cell.length_b   1.000
_cell.length_c   1.000
_cell.angle_alpha   90.00
_cell.angle_beta   90.00
_cell.angle_gamma   90.00
#
_symmetry.space_group_name_H-M   'P 1'
#
loop_
_entity.id
_entity.type
_entity.pdbx_description
1 polymer ?
#
loop_
_entity_poly.entity_id
_entity_poly.type
_entity_poly.pdbx_seq_one_letter_code
_entity_poly.pdbx_strand_id
1 'polypeptide(L)'
;MSAKGLGIIERGGSPQAEQSKKSPLRREVSDSDSDEVDPLQKLGDIELLPDLFALLQSLEKGDVQPKDFNNNAGTMRLKVNNVRQYLQEVDGICETVNEREKKIKTIEESNEKKVEFLSQFRERVLTDLGKLG
;
A
#
# COMPACT_ATOMS: atom_id res chain seq x y z
N MET A 1 -58.94 12.55 0.27
CA MET A 1 -59.76 11.37 -0.10
C MET A 1 -58.77 10.28 -0.49
N SER A 2 -58.28 9.39 0.37
CA SER A 2 -58.90 8.31 1.16
C SER A 2 -59.67 7.27 0.35
N ALA A 3 -59.03 6.13 0.08
CA ALA A 3 -59.51 4.73 0.20
C ALA A 3 -58.29 3.82 -0.07
N LYS A 4 -57.68 3.09 0.89
CA LYS A 4 -58.11 1.79 1.48
C LYS A 4 -58.69 0.87 0.39
N GLY A 5 -58.14 -0.29 0.02
CA GLY A 5 -57.32 -1.28 0.71
C GLY A 5 -58.01 -2.65 0.54
N LEU A 6 -57.29 -3.72 0.18
CA LEU A 6 -57.64 -5.13 0.45
C LEU A 6 -56.55 -6.04 -0.14
N GLY A 7 -55.92 -6.82 0.73
CA GLY A 7 -54.95 -7.85 0.36
C GLY A 7 -55.60 -9.21 0.18
N ILE A 8 -54.88 -10.12 -0.48
CA ILE A 8 -54.97 -11.57 -0.29
C ILE A 8 -53.55 -12.14 -0.39
N ILE A 9 -53.24 -13.00 0.58
CA ILE A 9 -52.03 -13.80 0.79
C ILE A 9 -52.26 -15.17 0.12
N GLU A 10 -51.24 -15.78 -0.52
CA GLU A 10 -50.82 -17.21 -0.46
C GLU A 10 -49.54 -17.37 -1.32
N ARG A 11 -48.35 -17.50 -0.73
CA ARG A 11 -47.61 -18.75 -0.40
C ARG A 11 -47.26 -19.64 -1.61
N GLY A 12 -45.96 -19.67 -1.94
CA GLY A 12 -45.32 -20.76 -2.71
C GLY A 12 -43.82 -20.48 -2.89
N GLY A 13 -42.96 -21.38 -2.42
CA GLY A 13 -41.49 -21.26 -2.34
C GLY A 13 -40.78 -21.07 -3.69
N SER A 14 -39.49 -20.75 -3.78
CA SER A 14 -38.39 -20.69 -2.83
C SER A 14 -37.30 -19.77 -3.42
N PRO A 15 -36.41 -19.20 -2.58
CA PRO A 15 -35.31 -18.35 -3.01
C PRO A 15 -34.04 -19.18 -3.33
N GLN A 16 -33.49 -19.04 -4.53
CA GLN A 16 -32.07 -19.32 -4.81
C GLN A 16 -31.46 -17.97 -5.20
N ALA A 17 -30.82 -17.20 -4.31
CA ALA A 17 -29.58 -17.49 -3.60
C ALA A 17 -28.40 -17.86 -4.54
N GLU A 18 -28.17 -17.07 -5.59
CA GLU A 18 -26.82 -16.91 -6.14
C GLU A 18 -25.97 -16.07 -5.17
N GLN A 19 -25.53 -16.71 -4.09
CA GLN A 19 -24.38 -16.23 -3.34
C GLN A 19 -23.14 -16.46 -4.19
N SER A 20 -22.80 -15.43 -4.97
CA SER A 20 -21.46 -15.21 -5.49
C SER A 20 -20.48 -15.39 -4.34
N LYS A 21 -19.76 -16.51 -4.34
CA LYS A 21 -18.69 -16.81 -3.40
C LYS A 21 -17.56 -15.83 -3.64
N LYS A 22 -17.68 -14.63 -3.09
CA LYS A 22 -16.53 -13.76 -2.82
C LYS A 22 -15.70 -14.48 -1.77
N SER A 23 -14.68 -15.20 -2.21
CA SER A 23 -13.57 -15.60 -1.37
C SER A 23 -13.16 -14.40 -0.53
N PRO A 24 -13.03 -14.53 0.81
CA PRO A 24 -12.44 -13.45 1.58
C PRO A 24 -10.99 -13.38 1.12
N LEU A 25 -10.67 -12.38 0.30
CA LEU A 25 -9.30 -11.93 0.15
C LEU A 25 -8.87 -11.62 1.58
N ARG A 26 -8.06 -12.51 2.15
CA ARG A 26 -7.42 -12.31 3.44
C ARG A 26 -6.59 -11.06 3.25
N ARG A 27 -7.12 -9.93 3.70
CA ARG A 27 -6.40 -8.66 3.79
C ARG A 27 -5.18 -9.02 4.62
N GLU A 28 -4.02 -9.05 3.98
CA GLU A 28 -2.78 -9.00 4.73
C GLU A 28 -2.86 -7.67 5.46
N VAL A 29 -3.19 -7.76 6.75
CA VAL A 29 -2.91 -6.71 7.71
C VAL A 29 -1.41 -6.58 7.66
N SER A 30 -0.95 -5.62 6.84
CA SER A 30 0.34 -4.98 7.04
C SER A 30 0.33 -4.54 8.49
N ASP A 31 1.20 -5.13 9.29
CA ASP A 31 1.42 -4.79 10.70
C ASP A 31 2.11 -3.42 10.75
N SER A 32 1.40 -2.40 10.27
CA SER A 32 1.81 -1.01 10.17
C SER A 32 0.75 -0.14 10.83
N ASP A 33 0.35 -0.53 12.04
CA ASP A 33 -0.26 0.37 13.03
C ASP A 33 0.85 1.24 13.65
N SER A 34 1.51 2.03 12.80
CA SER A 34 2.23 3.23 13.22
C SER A 34 1.73 4.36 12.33
N ASP A 35 1.48 5.53 12.91
CA ASP A 35 1.11 6.78 12.24
C ASP A 35 2.24 7.33 11.33
N GLU A 36 2.95 6.44 10.64
CA GLU A 36 4.10 6.74 9.82
C GLU A 36 3.61 7.14 8.43
N VAL A 37 3.48 8.46 8.24
CA VAL A 37 3.11 9.06 6.97
C VAL A 37 3.97 8.48 5.84
N ASP A 38 3.31 8.01 4.77
CA ASP A 38 3.91 7.40 3.59
C ASP A 38 5.10 8.24 3.07
N PRO A 39 6.31 7.65 2.93
CA PRO A 39 7.48 8.36 2.40
C PRO A 39 7.23 9.08 1.08
N LEU A 40 6.36 8.54 0.20
CA LEU A 40 5.98 9.19 -1.06
C LEU A 40 5.13 10.44 -0.84
N GLN A 41 4.25 10.42 0.16
CA GLN A 41 3.46 11.58 0.55
C GLN A 41 4.36 12.68 1.13
N LYS A 42 5.27 12.31 2.05
CA LYS A 42 6.27 13.25 2.59
C LYS A 42 7.12 13.87 1.48
N LEU A 43 7.48 13.10 0.46
CA LEU A 43 8.25 13.59 -0.69
C LEU A 43 7.45 14.60 -1.53
N GLY A 44 6.17 14.34 -1.75
CA GLY A 44 5.26 15.23 -2.48
C GLY A 44 5.04 16.57 -1.79
N ASP A 45 5.13 16.61 -0.46
CA ASP A 45 4.94 17.83 0.34
C ASP A 45 6.19 18.74 0.39
N ILE A 46 7.36 18.28 -0.09
CA ILE A 46 8.58 19.10 -0.10
C ILE A 46 8.59 20.04 -1.30
N GLU A 47 8.41 21.34 -1.04
CA GLU A 47 8.55 22.40 -2.03
C GLU A 47 9.92 23.07 -1.95
N LEU A 48 10.74 22.95 -3.00
CA LEU A 48 12.06 23.60 -3.11
C LEU A 48 12.02 24.93 -3.88
N LEU A 49 11.15 25.05 -4.87
CA LEU A 49 11.13 26.20 -5.77
C LEU A 49 10.80 27.53 -5.06
N PRO A 50 9.81 27.61 -4.16
CA PRO A 50 9.51 28.87 -3.48
C PRO A 50 10.71 29.42 -2.70
N ASP A 51 11.44 28.55 -2.00
CA ASP A 51 12.64 28.93 -1.25
C ASP A 51 13.75 29.44 -2.17
N LEU A 52 13.95 28.77 -3.31
CA LEU A 52 14.93 29.19 -4.31
C LEU A 52 14.56 30.55 -4.90
N PHE A 53 13.29 30.76 -5.26
CA PHE A 53 12.81 32.04 -5.77
C PHE A 53 12.96 33.17 -4.75
N ALA A 54 12.64 32.91 -3.49
CA ALA A 54 12.82 33.88 -2.42
C ALA A 54 14.30 34.27 -2.28
N LEU A 55 15.20 33.30 -2.27
CA LEU A 55 16.65 33.55 -2.18
C LEU A 55 17.18 34.33 -3.39
N LEU A 56 16.73 34.01 -4.60
CA LEU A 56 17.08 34.73 -5.82
C LEU A 56 16.58 36.18 -5.79
N GLN A 57 15.35 36.41 -5.33
CA GLN A 57 14.83 37.78 -5.17
C GLN A 57 15.61 38.58 -4.13
N SER A 58 15.98 37.98 -3.00
CA SER A 58 16.82 38.65 -1.99
C SER A 58 18.21 38.99 -2.53
N LEU A 59 18.76 38.15 -3.41
CA LEU A 59 20.01 38.43 -4.10
C LEU A 59 19.84 39.60 -5.10
N GLU A 60 18.78 39.59 -5.90
CA GLU A 60 18.47 40.63 -6.89
C GLU A 60 18.24 42.00 -6.24
N LYS A 61 17.54 42.03 -5.10
CA LYS A 61 17.27 43.26 -4.33
C LYS A 61 18.47 43.76 -3.53
N GLY A 62 19.52 42.94 -3.41
CA GLY A 62 20.74 43.26 -2.65
C GLY A 62 20.63 43.01 -1.13
N ASP A 63 19.55 42.39 -0.67
CA ASP A 63 19.37 41.98 0.74
C ASP A 63 20.39 40.91 1.14
N VAL A 64 20.76 40.05 0.19
CA VAL A 64 21.81 39.04 0.31
C VAL A 64 22.94 39.38 -0.64
N GLN A 65 24.18 39.43 -0.14
CA GLN A 65 25.34 39.58 -1.02
C GLN A 65 25.64 38.25 -1.72
N PRO A 66 26.19 38.27 -2.96
CA PRO A 66 26.56 37.05 -3.67
C PRO A 66 27.47 36.11 -2.88
N LYS A 67 28.39 36.66 -2.08
CA LYS A 67 29.29 35.89 -1.21
C LYS A 67 28.55 35.13 -0.10
N ASP A 68 27.39 35.63 0.31
CA ASP A 68 26.57 35.10 1.40
C ASP A 68 25.42 34.21 0.89
N PHE A 69 25.27 34.06 -0.44
CA PHE A 69 24.23 33.22 -1.04
C PHE A 69 24.24 31.80 -0.47
N ASN A 70 25.42 31.18 -0.39
CA ASN A 70 25.55 29.82 0.13
C ASN A 70 25.09 29.74 1.60
N ASN A 71 25.42 30.74 2.43
CA ASN A 71 25.02 30.77 3.83
C ASN A 71 23.49 30.81 3.98
N ASN A 72 22.80 31.48 3.06
CA ASN A 72 21.34 31.59 3.04
C ASN A 72 20.63 30.38 2.39
N ALA A 73 21.36 29.50 1.72
CA ALA A 73 20.82 28.26 1.12
C ALA A 73 20.64 27.10 2.13
N GLY A 74 20.70 27.36 3.44
CA GLY A 74 20.62 26.33 4.49
C GLY A 74 19.31 25.53 4.46
N THR A 75 18.16 26.22 4.35
CA THR A 75 16.83 25.59 4.30
C THR A 75 16.69 24.66 3.11
N MET A 76 17.15 25.07 1.92
CA MET A 76 17.13 24.21 0.74
C MET A 76 18.01 22.97 0.93
N ARG A 77 19.19 23.12 1.53
CA ARG A 77 20.08 21.98 1.83
C ARG A 77 19.40 20.96 2.75
N LEU A 78 18.68 21.44 3.77
CA LEU A 78 17.91 20.57 4.66
C LEU A 78 16.80 19.83 3.89
N LYS A 79 16.01 20.54 3.08
CA LYS A 79 14.97 19.93 2.25
C LYS A 79 15.51 18.89 1.26
N VAL A 80 16.63 19.17 0.60
CA VAL A 80 17.31 18.20 -0.28
C VAL A 80 17.79 16.96 0.49
N ASN A 81 18.28 17.15 1.71
CA ASN A 81 18.69 16.02 2.54
C ASN A 81 17.48 15.16 2.94
N ASN A 82 16.37 15.78 3.31
CA ASN A 82 15.12 15.07 3.62
C ASN A 82 14.58 14.31 2.40
N VAL A 83 14.61 14.92 1.20
CA VAL A 83 14.28 14.24 -0.06
C VAL A 83 15.12 12.97 -0.22
N ARG A 84 16.44 13.07 -0.04
CA ARG A 84 17.34 11.92 -0.14
C ARG A 84 17.00 10.85 0.88
N GLN A 85 16.70 11.24 2.12
CA GLN A 85 16.31 10.30 3.18
C GLN A 85 15.01 9.58 2.83
N TYR A 86 13.95 10.31 2.46
CA TYR A 86 12.66 9.70 2.11
C TYR A 86 12.76 8.78 0.89
N LEU A 87 13.57 9.13 -0.11
CA LEU A 87 13.84 8.23 -1.23
C LEU A 87 14.46 6.90 -0.77
N GLN A 88 15.33 6.91 0.24
CA GLN A 88 15.92 5.67 0.78
C GLN A 88 14.91 4.81 1.57
N GLU A 89 13.84 5.42 2.08
CA GLU A 89 12.76 4.74 2.81
C GLU A 89 11.73 4.11 1.84
N VAL A 90 11.72 4.48 0.56
CA VAL A 90 10.82 3.87 -0.44
C VAL A 90 11.27 2.46 -0.77
N ASP A 91 10.46 1.47 -0.37
CA ASP A 91 10.76 0.06 -0.62
C ASP A 91 10.93 -0.21 -2.12
N GLY A 92 12.00 -0.92 -2.42
CA GLY A 92 12.31 -1.36 -3.77
C GLY A 92 12.60 -0.24 -4.79
N ILE A 93 12.84 1.01 -4.37
CA ILE A 93 13.17 2.10 -5.32
C ILE A 93 14.46 1.85 -6.11
N CYS A 94 15.38 1.08 -5.53
CA CYS A 94 16.64 0.68 -6.16
C CYS A 94 16.55 -0.64 -6.92
N GLU A 95 15.40 -1.31 -6.92
CA GLU A 95 15.23 -2.57 -7.61
C GLU A 95 14.85 -2.34 -9.06
N THR A 96 15.48 -3.09 -9.95
CA THR A 96 15.04 -3.19 -11.34
C THR A 96 13.74 -3.99 -11.42
N VAL A 97 12.99 -3.77 -12.51
CA VAL A 97 11.76 -4.53 -12.79
C VAL A 97 12.05 -6.04 -12.83
N ASN A 98 13.16 -6.45 -13.45
CA ASN A 98 13.55 -7.86 -13.58
C ASN A 98 13.87 -8.50 -12.21
N GLU A 99 14.54 -7.76 -11.31
CA GLU A 99 14.78 -8.25 -9.94
C GLU A 99 13.46 -8.46 -9.19
N ARG A 100 12.51 -7.52 -9.34
CA ARG A 100 11.18 -7.64 -8.75
C ARG A 100 10.40 -8.82 -9.32
N GLU A 101 10.42 -9.03 -10.63
CA GLU A 101 9.81 -10.19 -11.28
C GLU A 101 10.37 -11.51 -10.75
N LYS A 102 11.69 -11.61 -10.57
CA LYS A 102 12.31 -12.80 -9.97
C LYS A 102 11.87 -13.03 -8.54
N LYS A 103 11.75 -11.97 -7.73
CA LYS A 103 11.23 -12.06 -6.36
C LYS A 103 9.80 -12.57 -6.35
N ILE A 104 8.93 -12.04 -7.20
CA ILE A 104 7.54 -12.48 -7.35
C ILE A 104 7.49 -13.97 -7.65
N LYS A 105 8.21 -14.45 -8.69
CA LYS A 105 8.25 -15.86 -9.05
C LYS A 105 8.74 -16.75 -7.91
N THR A 106 9.78 -16.32 -7.19
CA THR A 106 10.31 -17.07 -6.04
C THR A 106 9.27 -17.22 -4.93
N ILE A 107 8.50 -16.16 -4.67
CA ILE A 107 7.42 -16.15 -3.67
C ILE A 107 6.27 -17.05 -4.14
N GLU A 108 5.87 -16.98 -5.41
CA GLU A 108 4.84 -17.84 -6.01
C GLU A 108 5.21 -19.32 -5.87
N GLU A 109 6.42 -19.70 -6.30
CA GLU A 109 6.92 -21.07 -6.17
C GLU A 109 6.98 -21.54 -4.70
N SER A 110 7.34 -20.66 -3.78
CA SER A 110 7.35 -20.96 -2.34
C SER A 110 5.92 -21.22 -1.82
N ASN A 111 4.96 -20.40 -2.23
CA ASN A 111 3.57 -20.54 -1.85
C ASN A 111 2.97 -21.83 -2.41
N GLU A 112 3.23 -22.14 -3.67
CA GLU A 112 2.79 -23.40 -4.29
C GLU A 112 3.29 -24.62 -3.52
N LYS A 113 4.59 -24.67 -3.19
CA LYS A 113 5.18 -25.75 -2.39
C LYS A 113 4.55 -25.87 -1.01
N LYS A 114 4.28 -24.75 -0.33
CA LYS A 114 3.62 -24.74 0.98
C LYS A 114 2.19 -25.27 0.88
N VAL A 115 1.44 -24.85 -0.14
CA VAL A 115 0.07 -25.31 -0.38
C VAL A 115 0.06 -26.81 -0.66
N GLU A 116 0.95 -27.29 -1.53
CA GLU A 116 1.08 -28.71 -1.84
C GLU A 116 1.39 -29.53 -0.58
N PHE A 117 2.38 -29.10 0.20
CA PHE A 117 2.74 -29.75 1.46
C PHE A 117 1.55 -29.84 2.43
N LEU A 118 0.81 -28.73 2.61
CA LEU A 118 -0.36 -28.70 3.49
C LEU A 118 -1.47 -29.62 2.98
N SER A 119 -1.66 -29.71 1.65
CA SER A 119 -2.62 -30.63 1.06
C SER A 119 -2.25 -32.08 1.32
N GLN A 120 -0.99 -32.46 1.06
CA GLN A 120 -0.48 -33.81 1.33
C GLN A 120 -0.57 -34.16 2.83
N PHE A 121 -0.22 -33.21 3.70
CA PHE A 121 -0.34 -33.38 5.15
C PHE A 121 -1.80 -33.62 5.56
N ARG A 122 -2.73 -32.82 5.04
CA ARG A 122 -4.17 -32.98 5.30
C ARG A 122 -4.67 -34.35 4.86
N GLU A 123 -4.32 -34.79 3.65
CA GLU A 123 -4.72 -36.11 3.13
C GLU A 123 -4.20 -37.26 4.00
N ARG A 124 -2.95 -37.16 4.45
CA ARG A 124 -2.35 -38.13 5.35
C ARG A 124 -3.12 -38.21 6.69
N VAL A 125 -3.39 -37.07 7.32
CA VAL A 125 -4.14 -37.01 8.58
C VAL A 125 -5.54 -37.60 8.42
N LEU A 126 -6.25 -37.26 7.33
CA LEU A 126 -7.59 -37.83 7.07
C LEU A 126 -7.54 -39.35 6.85
N THR A 127 -6.52 -39.84 6.15
CA THR A 127 -6.32 -41.27 5.91
C THR A 127 -6.04 -42.01 7.22
N ASP A 128 -5.18 -41.47 8.08
CA ASP A 128 -4.82 -42.08 9.34
C ASP A 128 -6.01 -42.09 10.32
N LEU A 129 -6.84 -41.05 10.33
CA LEU A 129 -8.09 -41.01 11.11
C LEU A 129 -9.14 -41.99 10.57
N GLY A 130 -9.27 -42.13 9.24
CA GLY A 130 -10.20 -43.06 8.61
C GLY A 130 -9.82 -44.54 8.79
N LYS A 131 -8.57 -44.84 9.15
CA LYS A 131 -8.09 -46.19 9.50
C LYS A 131 -8.26 -46.53 10.98
N LEU A 132 -8.63 -45.55 11.82
CA LEU A 132 -8.82 -45.70 13.26
C LEU A 132 -10.30 -45.87 13.69
N GLY A 133 -11.24 -45.88 12.74
CA GLY A 133 -12.66 -46.19 12.94
C GLY A 133 -13.04 -47.51 12.29
#